data_AF-A0A1A6A367-F1
#
_entry.id   AF-A0A1A6A367-F1
#
_cell.length_a   1.000
_cell.length_b   1.000
_cell.length_c   1.000
_cell.angle_alpha   90.00
_cell.angle_beta   90.00
_cell.angle_gamma   90.00
#
_symmetry.space_group_name_H-M   'P 1'
#
loop_
_entity.id
_entity.type
_entity.pdbx_description
1 polymer ?
#
loop_
_entity_poly.entity_id
_entity_poly.type
_entity_poly.pdbx_seq_one_letter_code
_entity_poly.pdbx_strand_id
1 'polypeptide(L)'
;MAGPEEAGPSTGTGAGAGIVPVQPSKIAKNARLPATMINPSGQVAKSQKKHSKNKQVSKKQKARSEKGKERAVELSEKLGNRVKEREEKKAKRQRAKKAWE
;
A
#
# COMPACT_ATOMS: atom_id res chain seq x y z
N MET A 1 33.12 -17.14 30.05
CA MET A 1 32.66 -15.92 29.39
C MET A 1 33.11 -15.98 27.93
N ALA A 2 32.19 -16.31 27.02
CA ALA A 2 32.41 -16.30 25.58
C ALA A 2 31.57 -15.17 25.00
N GLY A 3 32.21 -14.20 24.33
CA GLY A 3 31.53 -13.15 23.60
C GLY A 3 31.28 -13.58 22.15
N PRO A 4 30.10 -13.28 21.56
CA PRO A 4 29.88 -13.40 20.12
C PRO A 4 30.25 -12.07 19.45
N GLU A 5 31.19 -12.06 18.50
CA GLU A 5 31.02 -12.30 17.06
C GLU A 5 30.30 -11.17 16.29
N GLU A 6 31.12 -10.54 15.44
CA GLU A 6 30.84 -9.65 14.32
C GLU A 6 29.57 -9.96 13.52
N ALA A 7 28.76 -8.93 13.23
CA ALA A 7 27.99 -8.80 11.99
C ALA A 7 27.34 -7.41 11.88
N GLY A 8 28.00 -6.47 11.18
CA GLY A 8 27.25 -5.59 10.28
C GLY A 8 26.71 -6.39 9.09
N PRO A 9 25.77 -5.89 8.26
CA PRO A 9 25.86 -4.52 7.75
C PRO A 9 24.53 -3.79 7.42
N SER A 10 24.74 -2.54 7.00
CA SER A 10 24.06 -1.88 5.88
C SER A 10 22.65 -1.33 6.13
N THR A 11 22.65 -0.05 6.50
CA THR A 11 21.76 0.99 5.97
C THR A 11 20.98 0.56 4.73
N GLY A 12 19.70 0.24 4.93
CA GLY A 12 18.71 0.17 3.87
C GLY A 12 18.40 1.57 3.37
N THR A 13 19.27 2.10 2.51
CA THR A 13 18.99 3.33 1.79
C THR A 13 18.10 2.97 0.60
N GLY A 14 16.83 3.34 0.70
CA GLY A 14 15.98 3.45 -0.47
C GLY A 14 16.65 4.35 -1.50
N ALA A 15 16.91 3.80 -2.68
CA ALA A 15 17.33 4.56 -3.85
C ALA A 15 16.54 4.03 -5.04
N GLY A 16 16.05 4.96 -5.84
CA GLY A 16 15.06 4.76 -6.90
C GLY A 16 15.41 3.65 -7.88
N ALA A 17 14.43 3.30 -8.69
CA ALA A 17 14.54 2.39 -9.83
C ALA A 17 15.55 2.91 -10.88
N GLY A 18 16.82 2.92 -10.50
CA GLY A 18 17.97 3.26 -11.30
C GLY A 18 18.07 2.25 -12.42
N ILE A 19 18.25 2.78 -13.62
CA ILE A 19 18.70 2.02 -14.77
C ILE A 19 20.00 1.35 -14.32
N VAL A 20 20.00 0.03 -14.11
CA VAL A 20 21.23 -0.71 -13.84
C VAL A 20 21.92 -0.86 -15.19
N PRO A 21 23.04 -0.18 -15.47
CA PRO A 21 23.82 -0.44 -16.66
C PRO A 21 24.38 -1.85 -16.51
N VAL A 22 23.74 -2.80 -17.17
CA VAL A 22 24.18 -4.18 -17.15
C VAL A 22 25.43 -4.24 -18.02
N GLN A 23 26.56 -4.64 -17.43
CA GLN A 23 27.80 -4.78 -18.19
C GLN A 23 27.60 -5.79 -19.34
N PRO A 24 28.10 -5.50 -20.55
CA PRO A 24 27.86 -6.33 -21.74
C PRO A 24 28.32 -7.77 -21.55
N SER A 25 29.37 -7.98 -20.73
CA SER A 25 29.90 -9.29 -20.36
C SER A 25 28.94 -10.17 -19.55
N LYS A 26 27.96 -9.58 -18.83
CA LYS A 26 26.93 -10.30 -18.05
C LYS A 26 25.65 -10.55 -18.85
N ILE A 27 25.44 -9.82 -19.94
CA ILE A 27 24.31 -10.03 -20.88
C ILE A 27 24.62 -11.18 -21.83
N ALA A 28 25.83 -11.21 -22.40
CA ALA A 28 26.27 -12.29 -23.29
C ALA A 28 26.22 -13.68 -22.64
N LYS A 29 26.27 -13.73 -21.29
CA LYS A 29 26.23 -14.98 -20.51
C LYS A 29 24.81 -15.45 -20.14
N ASN A 30 23.79 -14.59 -20.30
CA ASN A 30 22.40 -15.00 -20.07
C ASN A 30 21.81 -15.61 -21.34
N ALA A 31 22.27 -16.81 -21.69
CA ALA A 31 21.80 -17.57 -22.86
C ALA A 31 20.27 -17.81 -22.90
N ARG A 32 19.58 -17.57 -21.76
CA ARG A 32 18.13 -17.74 -21.61
C ARG A 32 17.32 -16.50 -21.97
N LEU A 33 17.92 -15.31 -22.09
CA LEU A 33 17.20 -14.09 -22.45
C LEU A 33 17.26 -13.88 -23.96
N PRO A 34 16.11 -13.74 -24.65
CA PRO A 34 16.10 -13.51 -26.09
C PRO A 34 16.68 -12.13 -26.42
N ALA A 35 17.45 -12.06 -27.50
CA ALA A 35 18.08 -10.81 -27.98
C ALA A 35 17.08 -9.67 -28.22
N THR A 36 15.81 -10.01 -28.48
CA THR A 36 14.70 -9.06 -28.67
C THR A 36 14.32 -8.27 -27.43
N MET A 37 14.72 -8.72 -26.23
CA MET A 37 14.46 -8.02 -24.97
C MET A 37 15.59 -7.05 -24.57
N ILE A 38 16.65 -6.93 -25.37
CA ILE A 38 17.79 -6.05 -25.11
C ILE A 38 17.72 -4.86 -26.07
N ASN A 39 17.73 -3.64 -25.52
CA ASN A 39 17.79 -2.41 -26.30
C ASN A 39 19.17 -2.26 -26.97
N PRO A 40 19.32 -1.45 -28.03
CA PRO A 40 20.62 -1.19 -28.67
C PRO A 40 21.71 -0.66 -27.72
N SER A 41 21.30 -0.05 -26.59
CA SER A 41 22.19 0.38 -25.51
C SER A 41 22.64 -0.74 -24.56
N GLY A 42 22.30 -2.00 -24.86
CA GLY A 42 22.64 -3.16 -24.04
C GLY A 42 21.77 -3.33 -22.79
N GLN A 43 20.68 -2.58 -22.65
CA GLN A 43 19.83 -2.63 -21.45
C GLN A 43 18.59 -3.52 -21.66
N VAL A 44 18.18 -4.25 -20.62
CA VAL A 44 16.94 -5.04 -20.66
C VAL A 44 15.73 -4.11 -20.71
N ALA A 45 14.88 -4.29 -21.71
CA ALA A 45 13.65 -3.53 -21.89
C ALA A 45 12.71 -3.73 -20.69
N LYS A 46 12.36 -2.64 -20.00
CA LYS A 46 11.41 -2.68 -18.87
C LYS A 46 10.00 -2.94 -19.39
N SER A 47 9.26 -3.80 -18.70
CA SER A 47 7.84 -4.00 -18.97
C SER A 47 7.06 -2.70 -18.67
N GLN A 48 6.51 -2.08 -19.71
CA GLN A 48 5.59 -0.96 -19.54
C GLN A 48 4.22 -1.48 -19.12
N LYS A 49 4.02 -1.65 -17.81
CA LYS A 49 2.68 -1.92 -17.28
C LYS A 49 1.85 -0.65 -17.45
N LYS A 50 1.05 -0.57 -18.52
CA LYS A 50 0.09 0.51 -18.71
C LYS A 50 -0.90 0.46 -17.54
N HIS A 51 -0.80 1.41 -16.62
CA HIS A 51 -1.85 1.70 -15.66
C HIS A 51 -3.02 2.30 -16.44
N SER A 52 -3.79 1.45 -17.12
CA SER A 52 -5.00 1.86 -17.81
C SER A 52 -6.01 2.29 -16.76
N LYS A 53 -6.21 3.61 -16.62
CA LYS A 53 -7.26 4.22 -15.79
C LYS A 53 -8.67 3.74 -16.17
N ASN A 54 -8.81 3.08 -17.32
CA ASN A 54 -10.06 2.58 -17.89
C ASN A 54 -10.17 1.04 -17.86
N LYS A 55 -9.70 0.39 -16.79
CA LYS A 55 -9.88 -1.07 -16.65
C LYS A 55 -11.34 -1.38 -16.31
N GLN A 56 -12.02 -2.08 -17.21
CA GLN A 56 -13.35 -2.60 -16.98
C GLN A 56 -13.31 -3.53 -15.76
N VAL A 57 -14.02 -3.14 -14.71
CA VAL A 57 -14.00 -3.87 -13.43
C VAL A 57 -14.77 -5.17 -13.60
N SER A 58 -14.16 -6.31 -13.28
CA SER A 58 -14.86 -7.60 -13.35
C SER A 58 -16.05 -7.63 -12.38
N LYS A 59 -17.11 -8.39 -12.71
CA LYS A 59 -18.29 -8.55 -11.83
C LYS A 59 -17.91 -8.95 -10.41
N LYS A 60 -16.92 -9.85 -10.26
CA LYS A 60 -16.41 -10.31 -8.95
C LYS A 60 -15.70 -9.20 -8.17
N GLN A 61 -14.92 -8.37 -8.84
CA GLN A 61 -14.26 -7.23 -8.20
C GLN A 61 -15.27 -6.16 -7.79
N LYS A 62 -16.27 -5.90 -8.64
CA LYS A 62 -17.37 -4.97 -8.31
C LYS A 62 -18.13 -5.41 -7.06
N ALA A 63 -18.53 -6.68 -6.98
CA ALA A 63 -19.25 -7.23 -5.83
C ALA A 63 -18.43 -7.14 -4.52
N ARG A 64 -17.10 -7.39 -4.58
CA ARG A 64 -16.23 -7.22 -3.40
C ARG A 64 -16.13 -5.75 -2.97
N SER A 65 -16.03 -4.84 -3.92
CA SER A 65 -15.99 -3.40 -3.62
C SER A 65 -17.32 -2.89 -3.07
N GLU A 66 -18.46 -3.34 -3.57
CA GLU A 66 -19.78 -2.97 -3.04
C GLU A 66 -19.97 -3.48 -1.61
N LYS A 67 -19.66 -4.75 -1.34
CA LYS A 67 -19.69 -5.29 0.03
C LYS A 67 -18.77 -4.52 1.00
N GLY A 68 -17.61 -4.07 0.52
CA GLY A 68 -16.70 -3.24 1.30
C GLY A 68 -17.27 -1.86 1.61
N LYS A 69 -17.99 -1.25 0.65
CA LYS A 69 -18.65 0.05 0.83
C LYS A 69 -19.78 -0.04 1.85
N GLU A 70 -20.64 -1.06 1.76
CA GLU A 70 -21.73 -1.29 2.71
C GLU A 70 -21.21 -1.42 4.15
N ARG A 71 -20.16 -2.23 4.35
CA ARG A 71 -19.54 -2.39 5.67
C ARG A 71 -18.92 -1.09 6.21
N ALA A 72 -18.37 -0.24 5.34
CA ALA A 72 -17.82 1.04 5.74
C ALA A 72 -18.91 2.03 6.17
N VAL A 73 -20.05 2.04 5.47
CA VAL A 73 -21.23 2.85 5.84
C VAL A 73 -21.76 2.40 7.19
N GLU A 74 -21.97 1.10 7.40
CA GLU A 74 -22.46 0.54 8.68
C GLU A 74 -21.55 0.92 9.86
N LEU A 75 -20.23 0.79 9.68
CA LEU A 75 -19.26 1.19 10.71
C LEU A 75 -19.32 2.69 11.01
N SER A 76 -19.53 3.52 9.98
CA SER A 76 -19.64 4.98 10.13
C SER A 76 -20.91 5.35 10.89
N GLU A 77 -22.04 4.74 10.56
CA GLU A 77 -23.31 4.92 11.28
C GLU A 77 -23.20 4.52 12.75
N LYS A 78 -22.60 3.36 13.03
CA LYS A 78 -22.36 2.89 14.39
C LYS A 78 -21.49 3.85 15.20
N LEU A 79 -20.48 4.45 14.57
CA LEU A 79 -19.61 5.43 15.21
C LEU A 79 -20.37 6.73 15.49
N GLY A 80 -21.17 7.21 14.54
CA GLY A 80 -22.05 8.37 14.71
C GLY A 80 -23.03 8.20 15.87
N ASN A 81 -23.67 7.03 15.98
CA ASN A 81 -24.59 6.74 17.08
C ASN A 81 -23.88 6.72 18.45
N ARG A 82 -22.67 6.17 18.53
CA ARG A 82 -21.86 6.19 19.77
C ARG A 82 -21.45 7.61 20.17
N VAL A 83 -21.17 8.49 19.21
CA VAL A 83 -20.87 9.89 19.51
C VAL A 83 -22.11 10.60 20.05
N LYS A 84 -23.26 10.45 19.38
CA LYS A 84 -24.55 11.00 19.85
C LYS A 84 -24.90 10.56 21.26
N GLU A 85 -24.79 9.26 21.57
CA GLU A 85 -25.07 8.73 22.91
C GLU A 85 -24.14 9.33 23.98
N ARG A 86 -22.86 9.55 23.65
CA ARG A 86 -21.91 10.21 24.55
C ARG A 86 -22.26 11.68 24.75
N GLU A 87 -22.66 12.38 23.70
CA GLU A 87 -23.08 13.78 23.76
C GLU A 87 -24.36 13.94 24.57
N GLU A 88 -25.36 13.09 24.36
CA GLU A 88 -26.60 13.07 25.14
C GLU A 88 -26.33 12.81 26.63
N LYS A 89 -25.45 11.85 26.95
CA LYS A 89 -25.02 11.59 28.33
C LYS A 89 -24.32 12.79 28.95
N LYS A 90 -23.45 13.48 28.19
CA LYS A 90 -22.80 14.72 28.65
C LYS A 90 -23.82 15.84 28.85
N ALA A 91 -24.74 16.04 27.91
CA ALA A 91 -25.79 17.04 27.98
C ALA A 91 -26.71 16.80 29.17
N LYS A 92 -27.08 15.53 29.44
CA LYS A 92 -27.88 15.16 30.63
C LYS A 92 -27.14 15.49 31.93
N ARG A 93 -25.84 15.20 32.01
CA ARG A 93 -25.00 15.58 33.17
C ARG A 93 -24.92 17.08 33.36
N GLN A 94 -24.72 17.85 32.29
CA GLN A 94 -24.67 19.31 32.35
C GLN A 94 -26.02 19.91 32.76
N ARG A 95 -27.12 19.38 32.23
CA ARG A 95 -28.48 19.80 32.60
C ARG A 95 -28.78 19.54 34.08
N ALA A 96 -28.36 18.37 34.59
CA ALA A 96 -28.50 18.05 36.01
C ALA A 96 -27.62 18.95 36.89
N LYS A 97 -26.38 19.22 36.48
CA LYS A 97 -25.48 20.13 37.20
C LYS A 97 -26.05 21.55 37.28
N LYS A 98 -26.57 22.07 36.16
CA LYS A 98 -27.19 23.39 36.07
C LYS A 98 -28.50 23.51 36.87
N ALA A 99 -29.22 22.40 37.08
CA ALA A 99 -30.44 22.40 37.89
C ALA A 99 -30.17 22.44 39.41
N TRP A 100 -28.91 22.31 39.82
CA TRP A 100 -28.45 22.35 41.21
C TRP A 100 -27.65 23.63 41.55
N GLU A 101 -27.45 24.52 40.59
CA GLU A 101 -26.90 25.88 40.76
C GLU A 101 -28.04 26.91 40.79
#